data_AF-A0A963QDY2-F1
#
_entry.id   AF-A0A963QDY2-F1
#
_cell.length_a   1.000
_cell.length_b   1.000
_cell.length_c   1.000
_cell.angle_alpha   90.00
_cell.angle_beta   90.00
_cell.angle_gamma   90.00
#
_symmetry.space_group_name_H-M   'P 1'
#
loop_
_entity.id
_entity.type
_entity.pdbx_description
1 polymer ?
#
loop_
_entity_poly.entity_id
_entity_poly.type
_entity_poly.pdbx_seq_one_letter_code
_entity_poly.pdbx_strand_id
1 'polypeptide(L)'
;MGYLTSLIGERVEALGIGRHVIRRFAAPGWGDAQISKTTPHFEAVSAQLKHLLIDAQILADTLPDAAWRQGLDVATARAALDSLAEISSERREGANFVERPVLEAVAAATGVHDKLINTRPQMLVVDVGAGTTDIGAFKYNVNENGAKVSAYREGLRAIRTAGNRLDDALIELAWSKLGLAADSQLQLTHARKLRAGVRGVKQDLFGSGAVRVDVDGFDVVNIESHEFCATKIVSYFARTFEEQVKNALNSAGIGSRNFLKTNQPNVVVFTGGGGSLPFLRDVFAKPIELSEGKAIFEIHDPIPEWVDSYTSDVAEVFPQLAVSTGGCSPLLPDEKGSVADTTIAAPRSLAPNYR
;
A
#
# COMPACT_ATOMS: atom_id res chain seq x y z
N MET A 1 18.59 5.60 1.69
CA MET A 1 18.53 4.25 1.07
C MET A 1 19.81 3.44 1.21
N GLY A 2 21.02 4.04 1.08
CA GLY A 2 22.30 3.32 1.25
C GLY A 2 22.42 2.57 2.58
N TYR A 3 22.12 3.24 3.71
CA TYR A 3 22.09 2.59 5.03
C TYR A 3 21.20 1.34 5.09
N LEU A 4 19.93 1.47 4.69
CA LEU A 4 18.98 0.35 4.68
C LEU A 4 19.46 -0.77 3.75
N THR A 5 20.12 -0.42 2.65
CA THR A 5 20.71 -1.37 1.70
C THR A 5 21.88 -2.13 2.30
N SER A 6 22.75 -1.46 3.08
CA SER A 6 23.82 -2.10 3.86
C SER A 6 23.25 -3.08 4.87
N LEU A 7 22.27 -2.65 5.65
CA LEU A 7 21.60 -3.51 6.64
C LEU A 7 20.96 -4.74 5.99
N ILE A 8 20.26 -4.58 4.86
CA ILE A 8 19.70 -5.72 4.12
C ILE A 8 20.82 -6.66 3.67
N GLY A 9 21.90 -6.12 3.11
CA GLY A 9 23.09 -6.87 2.69
C GLY A 9 23.68 -7.72 3.82
N GLU A 10 23.97 -7.10 4.95
CA GLU A 10 24.47 -7.78 6.15
C GLU A 10 23.55 -8.92 6.61
N ARG A 11 22.22 -8.70 6.57
CA ARG A 11 21.24 -9.69 7.01
C ARG A 11 21.12 -10.88 6.05
N VAL A 12 21.17 -10.64 4.73
CA VAL A 12 21.12 -11.74 3.75
C VAL A 12 22.43 -12.54 3.75
N GLU A 13 23.57 -11.88 3.92
CA GLU A 13 24.88 -12.55 4.05
C GLU A 13 24.95 -13.44 5.29
N ALA A 14 24.39 -12.98 6.42
CA ALA A 14 24.26 -13.79 7.63
C ALA A 14 23.41 -15.06 7.44
N LEU A 15 22.54 -15.08 6.43
CA LEU A 15 21.74 -16.24 6.03
C LEU A 15 22.42 -17.08 4.92
N GLY A 16 23.66 -16.76 4.55
CA GLY A 16 24.40 -17.44 3.48
C GLY A 16 23.95 -17.07 2.06
N ILE A 17 23.18 -15.99 1.91
CA ILE A 17 22.70 -15.48 0.63
C ILE A 17 23.63 -14.36 0.18
N GLY A 18 23.94 -14.28 -1.12
CA GLY A 18 24.79 -13.22 -1.65
C GLY A 18 24.21 -11.81 -1.44
N ARG A 19 25.06 -10.82 -1.17
CA ARG A 19 24.69 -9.42 -0.89
C ARG A 19 23.79 -8.79 -1.96
N HIS A 20 24.05 -9.14 -3.22
CA HIS A 20 23.35 -8.63 -4.40
C HIS A 20 22.11 -9.45 -4.75
N VAL A 21 21.22 -9.62 -3.77
CA VAL A 21 19.89 -10.21 -4.02
C VAL A 21 19.08 -9.38 -5.02
N ILE A 22 18.21 -10.05 -5.78
CA ILE A 22 17.27 -9.39 -6.68
C ILE A 22 16.35 -8.48 -5.87
N ARG A 23 16.24 -7.22 -6.29
CA ARG A 23 15.41 -6.19 -5.66
C ARG A 23 14.31 -5.75 -6.60
N ARG A 24 13.17 -5.42 -6.01
CA ARG A 24 12.03 -4.81 -6.69
C ARG A 24 11.64 -3.54 -5.96
N PHE A 25 10.90 -2.68 -6.63
CA PHE A 25 10.28 -1.52 -6.02
C PHE A 25 8.79 -1.53 -6.31
N ALA A 26 8.02 -1.09 -5.33
CA ALA A 26 6.59 -0.97 -5.49
C ALA A 26 6.27 0.30 -6.28
N ALA A 27 5.33 0.20 -7.21
CA ALA A 27 4.80 1.30 -8.00
C ALA A 27 3.33 1.52 -7.60
N PRO A 28 2.89 2.78 -7.41
CA PRO A 28 1.50 3.08 -7.10
C PRO A 28 0.56 2.63 -8.23
N GLY A 29 -0.72 2.43 -7.90
CA GLY A 29 -1.79 2.10 -8.84
C GLY A 29 -2.18 3.27 -9.75
N TRP A 30 -1.23 3.80 -10.52
CA TRP A 30 -1.45 4.97 -11.37
C TRP A 30 -2.41 4.68 -12.53
N GLY A 31 -3.49 5.46 -12.64
CA GLY A 31 -4.45 5.40 -13.75
C GLY A 31 -3.96 6.06 -15.04
N ASP A 32 -4.70 5.87 -16.14
CA ASP A 32 -4.30 6.19 -17.53
C ASP A 32 -3.96 7.66 -17.81
N ALA A 33 -4.45 8.61 -17.01
CA ALA A 33 -4.05 10.02 -17.13
C ALA A 33 -2.60 10.28 -16.67
N GLN A 34 -2.01 9.35 -15.93
CA GLN A 34 -0.62 9.44 -15.48
C GLN A 34 0.23 8.34 -16.11
N ILE A 35 -0.23 7.08 -16.15
CA ILE A 35 0.64 5.94 -16.46
C ILE A 35 -0.13 4.84 -17.18
N SER A 36 -0.14 4.90 -18.50
CA SER A 36 -0.07 3.68 -19.28
C SER A 36 1.33 3.09 -19.08
N LYS A 37 1.47 1.75 -19.03
CA LYS A 37 2.78 1.08 -19.18
C LYS A 37 3.50 1.46 -20.50
N THR A 38 2.84 2.24 -21.36
CA THR A 38 3.33 2.83 -22.62
C THR A 38 3.48 4.35 -22.57
N THR A 39 3.33 5.01 -21.41
CA THR A 39 3.53 6.46 -21.30
C THR A 39 4.99 6.72 -20.95
N PRO A 40 5.71 7.60 -21.68
CA PRO A 40 7.11 7.94 -21.41
C PRO A 40 7.42 8.34 -19.96
N HIS A 41 6.42 8.86 -19.23
CA HIS A 41 6.56 9.26 -17.84
C HIS A 41 6.77 8.07 -16.88
N PHE A 42 6.06 6.96 -17.06
CA PHE A 42 6.22 5.78 -16.19
C PHE A 42 7.57 5.13 -16.36
N GLU A 43 8.00 4.99 -17.61
CA GLU A 43 9.31 4.45 -17.95
C GLU A 43 10.41 5.32 -17.33
N ALA A 44 10.30 6.66 -17.47
CA ALA A 44 11.25 7.59 -16.86
C ALA A 44 11.30 7.49 -15.33
N VAL A 45 10.15 7.45 -14.66
CA VAL A 45 10.10 7.33 -13.19
C VAL A 45 10.62 5.96 -12.75
N SER A 46 10.27 4.88 -13.45
CA SER A 46 10.75 3.52 -13.14
C SER A 46 12.26 3.41 -13.33
N ALA A 47 12.81 4.00 -14.40
CA ALA A 47 14.25 4.06 -14.62
C ALA A 47 14.95 4.83 -13.50
N GLN A 48 14.38 5.97 -13.07
CA GLN A 48 14.93 6.76 -11.97
C GLN A 48 14.92 5.98 -10.65
N LEU A 49 13.82 5.30 -10.31
CA LEU A 49 13.73 4.46 -9.11
C LEU A 49 14.72 3.29 -9.15
N LYS A 50 14.88 2.66 -10.32
CA LYS A 50 15.91 1.64 -10.53
C LYS A 50 17.31 2.20 -10.27
N HIS A 51 17.63 3.37 -10.81
CA HIS A 51 18.93 4.04 -10.59
C HIS A 51 19.16 4.35 -9.12
N LEU A 52 18.16 4.84 -8.39
CA LEU A 52 18.29 5.12 -6.96
C LEU A 52 18.58 3.86 -6.12
N LEU A 53 18.02 2.70 -6.49
CA LEU A 53 18.33 1.43 -5.83
C LEU A 53 19.76 0.95 -6.14
N ILE A 54 20.22 1.14 -7.37
CA ILE A 54 21.59 0.82 -7.77
C ILE A 54 22.58 1.71 -7.03
N ASP A 55 22.34 3.01 -7.01
CA ASP A 55 23.16 3.99 -6.30
C ASP A 55 23.20 3.69 -4.79
N ALA A 56 22.06 3.28 -4.21
CA ALA A 56 22.01 2.85 -2.82
C ALA A 56 22.89 1.62 -2.55
N GLN A 57 22.94 0.65 -3.47
CA GLN A 57 23.83 -0.50 -3.38
C GLN A 57 25.29 -0.11 -3.50
N ILE A 58 25.63 0.75 -4.47
CA ILE A 58 26.99 1.26 -4.65
C ILE A 58 27.47 1.94 -3.36
N LEU A 59 26.64 2.80 -2.77
CA LEU A 59 26.97 3.45 -1.50
C LEU A 59 27.16 2.43 -0.37
N ALA A 60 26.29 1.42 -0.27
CA ALA A 60 26.37 0.40 0.77
C ALA A 60 27.59 -0.52 0.64
N ASP A 61 28.12 -0.69 -0.57
CA ASP A 61 29.32 -1.49 -0.84
C ASP A 61 30.61 -0.65 -0.72
N THR A 62 30.50 0.67 -0.88
CA THR A 62 31.65 1.59 -0.87
C THR A 62 31.91 2.18 0.52
N LEU A 63 30.86 2.55 1.24
CA LEU A 63 30.98 3.21 2.54
C LEU A 63 31.17 2.16 3.65
N PRO A 64 32.09 2.39 4.60
CA PRO A 64 32.33 1.45 5.69
C PRO A 64 31.16 1.44 6.68
N ASP A 65 30.93 0.31 7.35
CA ASP A 65 29.87 0.16 8.37
C ASP A 65 29.89 1.24 9.46
N ALA A 66 31.09 1.73 9.80
CA ALA A 66 31.26 2.83 10.75
C ALA A 66 30.55 4.11 10.29
N ALA A 67 30.59 4.43 9.00
CA ALA A 67 29.91 5.60 8.43
C ALA A 67 28.39 5.52 8.60
N TRP A 68 27.83 4.32 8.54
CA TRP A 68 26.41 4.09 8.71
C TRP A 68 25.95 4.22 10.16
N ARG A 69 26.76 3.75 11.11
CA ARG A 69 26.41 3.74 12.54
C ARG A 69 26.70 5.07 13.24
N GLN A 70 27.76 5.74 12.83
CA GLN A 70 28.24 6.98 13.47
C GLN A 70 27.75 8.24 12.74
N GLY A 71 27.19 8.06 11.54
CA GLY A 71 26.83 9.15 10.65
C GLY A 71 28.00 9.57 9.75
N LEU A 72 27.64 10.26 8.68
CA LEU A 72 28.56 10.86 7.73
C LEU A 72 28.58 12.36 7.96
N ASP A 73 29.76 12.96 7.94
CA ASP A 73 29.85 14.41 7.81
C ASP A 73 29.34 14.84 6.43
N VAL A 74 28.86 16.08 6.35
CA VAL A 74 28.21 16.62 5.15
C VAL A 74 29.15 16.65 3.95
N ALA A 75 30.45 16.87 4.15
CA ALA A 75 31.41 16.93 3.05
C ALA A 75 31.63 15.53 2.43
N THR A 76 31.79 14.50 3.26
CA THR A 76 31.89 13.11 2.80
C THR A 76 30.60 12.65 2.12
N ALA A 77 29.45 12.95 2.71
CA ALA A 77 28.15 12.64 2.09
C ALA A 77 28.00 13.32 0.72
N ARG A 78 28.41 14.58 0.61
CA ARG A 78 28.37 15.32 -0.65
C ARG A 78 29.31 14.73 -1.69
N ALA A 79 30.56 14.44 -1.32
CA ALA A 79 31.54 13.84 -2.23
C ALA A 79 31.09 12.47 -2.76
N ALA A 80 30.44 11.66 -1.92
CA ALA A 80 29.86 10.39 -2.34
C ALA A 80 28.72 10.57 -3.35
N LEU A 81 27.83 11.56 -3.13
CA LEU A 81 26.75 11.89 -4.07
C LEU A 81 27.29 12.45 -5.40
N ASP A 82 28.28 13.33 -5.35
CA ASP A 82 28.93 13.87 -6.55
C ASP A 82 29.60 12.73 -7.34
N SER A 83 30.25 11.78 -6.67
CA SER A 83 30.85 10.60 -7.31
C SER A 83 29.81 9.68 -7.97
N LEU A 84 28.63 9.54 -7.37
CA LEU A 84 27.52 8.81 -8.01
C LEU A 84 27.01 9.52 -9.26
N ALA A 85 26.98 10.86 -9.28
CA ALA A 85 26.52 11.64 -10.42
C ALA A 85 27.37 11.41 -11.68
N GLU A 86 28.66 11.06 -11.52
CA GLU A 86 29.58 10.74 -12.62
C GLU A 86 29.35 9.35 -13.24
N ILE A 87 28.54 8.50 -12.62
CA ILE A 87 28.19 7.19 -13.19
C ILE A 87 27.20 7.43 -14.33
N SER A 88 27.46 6.86 -15.51
CA SER A 88 26.55 6.98 -16.66
C SER A 88 25.31 6.11 -16.50
N SER A 89 24.21 6.46 -17.19
CA SER A 89 23.00 5.64 -17.20
C SER A 89 23.26 4.23 -17.75
N GLU A 90 24.08 4.10 -18.79
CA GLU A 90 24.43 2.80 -19.39
C GLU A 90 25.14 1.88 -18.38
N ARG A 91 25.99 2.44 -17.52
CA ARG A 91 26.65 1.68 -16.44
C ARG A 91 25.64 1.21 -15.40
N ARG A 92 24.66 2.04 -15.05
CA ARG A 92 23.58 1.64 -14.13
C ARG A 92 22.70 0.56 -14.76
N GLU A 93 22.34 0.72 -16.03
CA GLU A 93 21.48 -0.23 -16.73
C GLU A 93 22.09 -1.64 -16.84
N GLY A 94 23.43 -1.75 -16.85
CA GLY A 94 24.15 -3.02 -16.77
C GLY A 94 24.02 -3.77 -15.43
N ALA A 95 23.46 -3.16 -14.38
CA ALA A 95 23.21 -3.82 -13.11
C ALA A 95 21.97 -4.73 -13.20
N ASN A 96 22.18 -6.03 -12.90
CA ASN A 96 21.15 -7.08 -13.04
C ASN A 96 20.47 -7.48 -11.72
N PHE A 97 20.71 -6.76 -10.62
CA PHE A 97 20.12 -7.06 -9.31
C PHE A 97 18.88 -6.21 -8.98
N VAL A 98 18.42 -5.34 -9.90
CA VAL A 98 17.16 -4.59 -9.76
C VAL A 98 16.23 -4.94 -10.92
N GLU A 99 15.11 -5.57 -10.58
CA GLU A 99 14.08 -6.03 -11.50
C GLU A 99 13.02 -4.94 -11.81
N ARG A 100 11.96 -5.34 -12.51
CA ARG A 100 10.82 -4.50 -12.87
C ARG A 100 10.06 -3.96 -11.63
N PRO A 101 9.35 -2.81 -11.77
CA PRO A 101 8.36 -2.39 -10.79
C PRO A 101 7.29 -3.45 -10.58
N VAL A 102 6.76 -3.49 -9.36
CA VAL A 102 5.60 -4.31 -8.97
C VAL A 102 4.49 -3.38 -8.50
N LEU A 103 3.24 -3.59 -8.91
CA LEU A 103 2.14 -2.77 -8.39
C LEU A 103 1.98 -3.01 -6.87
N GLU A 104 1.86 -1.95 -6.08
CA GLU A 104 1.71 -2.03 -4.61
C GLU A 104 0.58 -2.99 -4.20
N ALA A 105 -0.58 -2.83 -4.82
CA ALA A 105 -1.73 -3.69 -4.61
C ALA A 105 -1.49 -5.16 -5.01
N VAL A 106 -0.70 -5.42 -6.05
CA VAL A 106 -0.33 -6.80 -6.43
C VAL A 106 0.62 -7.41 -5.39
N ALA A 107 1.60 -6.64 -4.93
CA ALA A 107 2.52 -7.07 -3.89
C ALA A 107 1.75 -7.41 -2.61
N ALA A 108 0.90 -6.49 -2.13
CA ALA A 108 0.00 -6.66 -0.99
C ALA A 108 -0.86 -7.93 -1.08
N ALA A 109 -1.43 -8.22 -2.26
CA ALA A 109 -2.26 -9.40 -2.48
C ALA A 109 -1.53 -10.74 -2.29
N THR A 110 -0.20 -10.75 -2.31
CA THR A 110 0.58 -11.97 -2.06
C THR A 110 0.32 -12.54 -0.66
N GLY A 111 -0.04 -11.68 0.31
CA GLY A 111 -0.28 -12.09 1.68
C GLY A 111 -1.48 -13.04 1.87
N VAL A 112 -2.40 -13.06 0.91
CA VAL A 112 -3.60 -13.90 0.95
C VAL A 112 -3.53 -15.13 0.03
N HIS A 113 -2.34 -15.45 -0.51
CA HIS A 113 -2.16 -16.56 -1.45
C HIS A 113 -2.70 -17.89 -0.89
N ASP A 114 -2.24 -18.28 0.30
CA ASP A 114 -2.56 -19.57 0.93
C ASP A 114 -4.07 -19.72 1.19
N LYS A 115 -4.73 -18.60 1.49
CA LYS A 115 -6.17 -18.52 1.78
C LYS A 115 -7.05 -18.69 0.53
N LEU A 116 -6.46 -18.61 -0.67
CA LEU A 116 -7.18 -18.53 -1.94
C LEU A 116 -6.75 -19.64 -2.92
N ILE A 117 -5.97 -20.63 -2.48
CA ILE A 117 -5.52 -21.74 -3.32
C ILE A 117 -6.70 -22.41 -4.03
N ASN A 118 -6.51 -22.70 -5.33
CA ASN A 118 -7.51 -23.32 -6.22
C ASN A 118 -8.79 -22.49 -6.44
N THR A 119 -8.77 -21.20 -6.12
CA THR A 119 -9.85 -20.26 -6.42
C THR A 119 -9.48 -19.29 -7.54
N ARG A 120 -10.48 -18.58 -8.07
CA ARG A 120 -10.30 -17.51 -9.05
C ARG A 120 -11.00 -16.24 -8.57
N PRO A 121 -10.52 -15.62 -7.48
CA PRO A 121 -11.22 -14.54 -6.83
C PRO A 121 -11.10 -13.26 -7.64
N GLN A 122 -12.10 -12.42 -7.45
CA GLN A 122 -12.12 -11.05 -7.89
C GLN A 122 -11.71 -10.23 -6.69
N MET A 123 -10.50 -9.70 -6.73
CA MET A 123 -9.86 -9.12 -5.56
C MET A 123 -9.87 -7.61 -5.65
N LEU A 124 -10.33 -6.96 -4.60
CA LEU A 124 -10.13 -5.54 -4.35
C LEU A 124 -9.04 -5.39 -3.30
N VAL A 125 -7.96 -4.71 -3.64
CA VAL A 125 -6.90 -4.39 -2.68
C VAL A 125 -7.01 -2.91 -2.35
N VAL A 126 -7.02 -2.59 -1.07
CA VAL A 126 -7.13 -1.24 -0.53
C VAL A 126 -5.91 -0.98 0.34
N ASP A 127 -4.94 -0.24 -0.18
CA ASP A 127 -3.75 0.15 0.56
C ASP A 127 -3.92 1.54 1.17
N VAL A 128 -4.04 1.60 2.50
CA VAL A 128 -4.31 2.84 3.23
C VAL A 128 -3.01 3.34 3.85
N GLY A 129 -2.29 4.16 3.10
CA GLY A 129 -1.08 4.83 3.54
C GLY A 129 -1.33 6.08 4.39
N ALA A 130 -0.23 6.74 4.77
CA ALA A 130 -0.30 8.02 5.49
C ALA A 130 -0.77 9.17 4.59
N GLY A 131 -0.35 9.19 3.32
CA GLY A 131 -0.65 10.27 2.37
C GLY A 131 -1.70 9.90 1.33
N THR A 132 -1.77 8.63 0.93
CA THR A 132 -2.66 8.14 -0.13
C THR A 132 -3.45 6.92 0.32
N THR A 133 -4.59 6.71 -0.32
CA THR A 133 -5.30 5.42 -0.29
C THR A 133 -5.43 4.92 -1.71
N ASP A 134 -4.77 3.80 -2.00
CA ASP A 134 -4.68 3.22 -3.32
C ASP A 134 -5.63 2.02 -3.40
N ILE A 135 -6.50 2.01 -4.40
CA ILE A 135 -7.53 0.98 -4.61
C ILE A 135 -7.24 0.32 -5.94
N GLY A 136 -7.15 -1.00 -5.95
CA GLY A 136 -7.00 -1.76 -7.19
C GLY A 136 -7.93 -2.96 -7.25
N ALA A 137 -8.64 -3.09 -8.37
CA ALA A 137 -9.41 -4.28 -8.69
C ALA A 137 -8.60 -5.23 -9.58
N PHE A 138 -8.61 -6.53 -9.24
CA PHE A 138 -7.80 -7.56 -9.90
C PHE A 138 -8.60 -8.83 -10.12
N LYS A 139 -8.31 -9.48 -11.24
CA LYS A 139 -8.61 -10.89 -11.45
C LYS A 139 -7.45 -11.73 -10.98
N TYR A 140 -7.68 -12.56 -9.99
CA TYR A 140 -6.67 -13.46 -9.44
C TYR A 140 -6.95 -14.90 -9.90
N ASN A 141 -5.88 -15.64 -10.18
CA ASN A 141 -5.93 -17.06 -10.46
C ASN A 141 -4.84 -17.74 -9.65
N VAL A 142 -5.23 -18.41 -8.58
CA VAL A 142 -4.32 -19.03 -7.62
C VAL A 142 -4.34 -20.53 -7.81
N ASN A 143 -3.15 -21.13 -7.89
CA ASN A 143 -2.95 -22.56 -7.84
C ASN A 143 -1.75 -22.86 -6.93
N GLU A 144 -1.52 -24.14 -6.66
CA GLU A 144 -0.43 -24.62 -5.79
C GLU A 144 0.98 -24.22 -6.28
N ASN A 145 1.15 -23.95 -7.57
CA ASN A 145 2.43 -23.57 -8.17
C ASN A 145 2.60 -22.04 -8.32
N GLY A 146 1.66 -21.25 -7.80
CA GLY A 146 1.73 -19.79 -7.81
C GLY A 146 0.46 -19.09 -8.29
N ALA A 147 0.50 -17.76 -8.24
CA ALA A 147 -0.61 -16.92 -8.63
C ALA A 147 -0.36 -16.19 -9.95
N LYS A 148 -1.42 -15.98 -10.73
CA LYS A 148 -1.45 -15.03 -11.85
C LYS A 148 -2.42 -13.93 -11.52
N VAL A 149 -2.01 -12.70 -11.78
CA VAL A 149 -2.85 -11.52 -11.56
C VAL A 149 -3.03 -10.74 -12.84
N SER A 150 -4.23 -10.22 -13.04
CA SER A 150 -4.50 -9.23 -14.08
C SER A 150 -5.26 -8.07 -13.45
N ALA A 151 -4.67 -6.88 -13.49
CA ALA A 151 -5.33 -5.66 -13.08
C ALA A 151 -6.48 -5.33 -14.04
N TYR A 152 -7.62 -4.93 -13.48
CA TYR A 152 -8.61 -4.18 -14.22
C TYR A 152 -8.10 -2.74 -14.29
N ARG A 153 -7.63 -2.33 -15.47
CA ARG A 153 -6.99 -1.02 -15.66
C ARG A 153 -7.89 0.12 -15.19
N GLU A 154 -9.15 0.06 -15.62
CA GLU A 154 -10.19 1.01 -15.26
C GLU A 154 -10.67 0.86 -13.81
N GLY A 155 -10.23 -0.17 -13.09
CA GLY A 155 -10.52 -0.43 -11.68
C GLY A 155 -9.43 0.05 -10.72
N LEU A 156 -8.44 0.83 -11.18
CA LEU A 156 -7.42 1.45 -10.33
C LEU A 156 -7.84 2.87 -9.92
N ARG A 157 -7.75 3.21 -8.63
CA ARG A 157 -8.03 4.55 -8.08
C ARG A 157 -6.99 4.93 -7.05
N ALA A 158 -6.73 6.23 -6.93
CA ALA A 158 -5.89 6.79 -5.87
C ALA A 158 -6.62 7.97 -5.21
N ILE A 159 -6.79 7.90 -3.90
CA ILE A 159 -7.35 8.98 -3.08
C ILE A 159 -6.18 9.74 -2.45
N ARG A 160 -6.03 11.03 -2.77
CA ARG A 160 -4.95 11.89 -2.25
C ARG A 160 -5.18 12.40 -0.81
N THR A 161 -6.17 11.84 -0.14
CA THR A 161 -6.54 12.11 1.24
C THR A 161 -6.44 10.78 1.97
N ALA A 162 -5.66 10.73 3.05
CA ALA A 162 -5.45 9.49 3.80
C ALA A 162 -5.13 9.80 5.28
N GLY A 163 -4.32 8.94 5.92
CA GLY A 163 -4.02 8.98 7.35
C GLY A 163 -3.64 10.35 7.91
N ASN A 164 -2.87 11.17 7.21
CA ASN A 164 -2.42 12.49 7.69
C ASN A 164 -3.60 13.48 7.86
N ARG A 165 -4.63 13.40 7.00
CA ARG A 165 -5.82 14.26 7.14
C ARG A 165 -6.70 13.83 8.31
N LEU A 166 -6.71 12.53 8.61
CA LEU A 166 -7.35 12.01 9.82
C LEU A 166 -6.56 12.43 11.07
N ASP A 167 -5.23 12.44 11.00
CA ASP A 167 -4.37 12.94 12.08
C ASP A 167 -4.66 14.43 12.34
N ASP A 168 -4.74 15.26 11.30
CA ASP A 168 -5.12 16.67 11.41
C ASP A 168 -6.53 16.83 12.03
N ALA A 169 -7.52 16.07 11.56
CA ALA A 169 -8.88 16.11 12.09
C ALA A 169 -8.96 15.72 13.58
N LEU A 170 -8.13 14.76 14.02
CA LEU A 170 -8.09 14.31 15.41
C LEU A 170 -7.48 15.40 16.32
N ILE A 171 -6.43 16.08 15.83
CA ILE A 171 -5.83 17.23 16.49
C ILE A 171 -6.87 18.37 16.61
N GLU A 172 -7.58 18.68 15.52
CA GLU A 172 -8.63 19.71 15.52
C GLU A 172 -9.75 19.39 16.50
N LEU A 173 -10.18 18.12 16.57
CA LEU A 173 -11.21 17.69 17.53
C LEU A 173 -10.73 17.84 18.98
N ALA A 174 -9.48 17.46 19.28
CA ALA A 174 -8.89 17.64 20.61
C ALA A 174 -8.89 19.12 21.03
N TRP A 175 -8.48 20.00 20.12
CA TRP A 175 -8.49 21.45 20.38
C TRP A 175 -9.90 22.02 20.57
N SER A 176 -10.85 21.57 19.75
CA SER A 176 -12.25 21.98 19.88
C SER A 176 -12.82 21.59 21.25
N LYS A 177 -12.44 20.44 21.80
CA LYS A 177 -12.89 20.00 23.13
C LYS A 177 -12.28 20.80 24.27
N LEU A 178 -11.08 21.34 24.08
CA LEU A 178 -10.44 22.27 25.02
C LEU A 178 -11.02 23.69 24.95
N GLY A 179 -11.94 23.97 24.02
CA GLY A 179 -12.49 25.32 23.82
C GLY A 179 -11.48 26.34 23.30
N LEU A 180 -10.36 25.89 22.73
CA LEU A 180 -9.30 26.77 22.22
C LEU A 180 -9.55 27.08 20.74
N ALA A 181 -9.61 28.37 20.40
CA ALA A 181 -9.70 28.81 19.01
C ALA A 181 -8.41 28.52 18.23
N ALA A 182 -8.56 28.19 16.94
CA ALA A 182 -7.52 27.72 16.00
C ALA A 182 -6.27 28.63 15.78
N ASP A 183 -6.22 29.80 16.43
CA ASP A 183 -5.25 30.88 16.19
C ASP A 183 -4.55 31.35 17.48
N SER A 184 -4.48 30.51 18.52
CA SER A 184 -3.68 30.88 19.69
C SER A 184 -2.20 30.55 19.46
N GLN A 185 -1.29 31.49 19.76
CA GLN A 185 0.16 31.25 19.79
C GLN A 185 0.54 30.02 20.65
N LEU A 186 -0.30 29.73 21.66
CA LEU A 186 -0.27 28.53 22.50
C LEU A 186 -0.50 27.25 21.70
N GLN A 187 -1.53 27.20 20.84
CA GLN A 187 -1.77 26.03 19.99
C GLN A 187 -0.58 25.71 19.08
N LEU A 188 0.07 26.69 18.45
CA LEU A 188 1.22 26.43 17.58
C LEU A 188 2.40 25.80 18.32
N THR A 189 2.57 26.15 19.59
CA THR A 189 3.66 25.65 20.44
C THR A 189 3.41 24.21 20.88
N HIS A 190 2.18 23.89 21.29
CA HIS A 190 1.80 22.57 21.81
C HIS A 190 1.37 21.59 20.70
N ALA A 191 0.91 22.08 19.56
CA ALA A 191 0.49 21.26 18.42
C ALA A 191 1.62 20.39 17.86
N ARG A 192 2.89 20.82 17.96
CA ARG A 192 4.04 20.01 17.52
C ARG A 192 4.18 18.73 18.34
N LYS A 193 4.02 18.81 19.67
CA LYS A 193 4.09 17.64 20.56
C LYS A 193 2.92 16.69 20.30
N LEU A 194 1.70 17.23 20.24
CA LEU A 194 0.52 16.43 19.92
C LEU A 194 0.64 15.76 18.55
N ARG A 195 1.11 16.49 17.53
CA ARG A 195 1.34 15.97 16.18
C ARG A 195 2.43 14.89 16.13
N ALA A 196 3.43 14.93 17.00
CA ALA A 196 4.43 13.87 17.08
C ALA A 196 3.83 12.54 17.58
N GLY A 197 2.84 12.61 18.48
CA GLY A 197 2.18 11.43 19.07
C GLY A 197 0.85 11.02 18.43
N VAL A 198 0.27 11.85 17.54
CA VAL A 198 -1.10 11.69 17.03
C VAL A 198 -1.37 10.33 16.39
N ARG A 199 -0.35 9.70 15.79
CA ARG A 199 -0.49 8.38 15.19
C ARG A 199 -0.76 7.29 16.22
N GLY A 200 -0.06 7.32 17.36
CA GLY A 200 -0.33 6.43 18.49
C GLY A 200 -1.72 6.69 19.07
N VAL A 201 -2.07 7.97 19.28
CA VAL A 201 -3.40 8.37 19.76
C VAL A 201 -4.52 7.85 18.85
N LYS A 202 -4.33 7.93 17.52
CA LYS A 202 -5.29 7.41 16.54
C LYS A 202 -5.39 5.88 16.58
N GLN A 203 -4.25 5.18 16.70
CA GLN A 203 -4.23 3.73 16.85
C GLN A 203 -4.99 3.31 18.11
N ASP A 204 -4.74 3.96 19.25
CA ASP A 204 -5.43 3.71 20.51
C ASP A 204 -6.94 3.99 20.40
N LEU A 205 -7.32 5.09 19.76
CA LEU A 205 -8.72 5.48 19.54
C LEU A 205 -9.51 4.39 18.80
N PHE A 206 -8.94 3.83 17.73
CA PHE A 206 -9.62 2.79 16.96
C PHE A 206 -9.45 1.39 17.54
N GLY A 207 -8.37 1.13 18.29
CA GLY A 207 -8.12 -0.14 18.96
C GLY A 207 -9.00 -0.34 20.20
N SER A 208 -9.25 0.71 20.98
CA SER A 208 -9.99 0.65 22.25
C SER A 208 -11.36 1.34 22.21
N GLY A 209 -11.68 2.07 21.14
CA GLY A 209 -12.94 2.77 20.95
C GLY A 209 -13.00 4.17 21.57
N ALA A 210 -12.02 4.55 22.39
CA ALA A 210 -11.86 5.88 22.95
C ALA A 210 -10.38 6.17 23.27
N VAL A 211 -10.00 7.43 23.36
CA VAL A 211 -8.63 7.80 23.75
C VAL A 211 -8.64 9.04 24.64
N ARG A 212 -7.74 9.05 25.62
CA ARG A 212 -7.46 10.22 26.44
C ARG A 212 -6.27 10.95 25.85
N VAL A 213 -6.51 12.15 25.35
CA VAL A 213 -5.47 13.00 24.77
C VAL A 213 -5.00 13.97 25.85
N ASP A 214 -3.76 13.79 26.28
CA ASP A 214 -3.06 14.76 27.11
C ASP A 214 -2.41 15.81 26.22
N VAL A 215 -2.84 17.05 26.37
CA VAL A 215 -2.25 18.20 25.71
C VAL A 215 -1.51 18.98 26.78
N ASP A 216 -0.18 18.88 26.75
CA ASP A 216 0.73 19.53 27.71
C ASP A 216 0.28 20.96 28.05
N GLY A 217 0.03 21.23 29.34
CA GLY A 217 -0.45 22.53 29.83
C GLY A 217 -1.97 22.75 29.78
N PHE A 218 -2.76 21.73 29.41
CA PHE A 218 -4.23 21.78 29.35
C PHE A 218 -4.88 20.55 30.00
N ASP A 219 -6.20 20.59 30.12
CA ASP A 219 -6.98 19.45 30.61
C ASP A 219 -6.88 18.25 29.66
N VAL A 220 -6.97 17.04 30.22
CA VAL A 220 -7.03 15.81 29.41
C VAL A 220 -8.40 15.70 28.75
N VAL A 221 -8.43 15.60 27.42
CA VAL A 221 -9.68 15.41 26.68
C VAL A 221 -9.92 13.94 26.37
N ASN A 222 -11.14 13.47 26.58
CA ASN A 222 -11.57 12.15 26.14
C ASN A 222 -12.22 12.26 24.75
N ILE A 223 -11.78 11.46 23.78
CA ILE A 223 -12.35 11.41 22.43
C ILE A 223 -12.85 10.00 22.20
N GLU A 224 -14.10 9.86 21.76
CA GLU A 224 -14.68 8.57 21.41
C GLU A 224 -14.60 8.32 19.90
N SER A 225 -14.44 7.07 19.50
CA SER A 225 -14.28 6.70 18.08
C SER A 225 -15.51 7.11 17.27
N HIS A 226 -16.71 6.91 17.82
CA HIS A 226 -17.97 7.26 17.15
C HIS A 226 -18.09 8.77 16.91
N GLU A 227 -17.64 9.58 17.87
CA GLU A 227 -17.62 11.04 17.78
C GLU A 227 -16.61 11.51 16.72
N PHE A 228 -15.41 10.94 16.73
CA PHE A 228 -14.40 11.25 15.73
C PHE A 228 -14.87 10.90 14.31
N CYS A 229 -15.50 9.74 14.13
CA CYS A 229 -16.09 9.32 12.86
C CYS A 229 -17.22 10.25 12.39
N ALA A 230 -17.95 10.88 13.31
CA ALA A 230 -19.02 11.83 13.00
C ALA A 230 -18.51 13.23 12.58
N THR A 231 -17.20 13.49 12.68
CA THR A 231 -16.63 14.76 12.19
C THR A 231 -16.80 14.89 10.68
N LYS A 232 -16.95 16.13 10.20
CA LYS A 232 -17.14 16.42 8.76
C LYS A 232 -16.02 15.84 7.90
N ILE A 233 -14.77 15.89 8.38
CA ILE A 233 -13.60 15.43 7.64
C ILE A 233 -13.63 13.90 7.50
N VAL A 234 -13.87 13.16 8.59
CA VAL A 234 -13.89 11.70 8.57
C VAL A 234 -15.09 11.18 7.77
N SER A 235 -16.27 11.77 7.96
CA SER A 235 -17.46 11.42 7.19
C SER A 235 -17.30 11.70 5.69
N TYR A 236 -16.67 12.81 5.31
CA TYR A 236 -16.36 13.12 3.91
C TYR A 236 -15.36 12.12 3.30
N PHE A 237 -14.34 11.74 4.07
CA PHE A 237 -13.36 10.74 3.65
C PHE A 237 -14.01 9.36 3.45
N ALA A 238 -14.82 8.90 4.40
CA ALA A 238 -15.55 7.63 4.30
C ALA A 238 -16.46 7.58 3.07
N ARG A 239 -17.21 8.65 2.82
CA ARG A 239 -18.07 8.76 1.63
C ARG A 239 -17.26 8.77 0.32
N THR A 240 -16.16 9.52 0.28
CA THR A 240 -15.29 9.58 -0.89
C THR A 240 -14.68 8.20 -1.17
N PHE A 241 -14.25 7.49 -0.13
CA PHE A 241 -13.77 6.12 -0.25
C PHE A 241 -14.83 5.19 -0.84
N GLU A 242 -16.06 5.20 -0.29
CA GLU A 242 -17.17 4.39 -0.82
C GLU A 242 -17.46 4.70 -2.30
N GLU A 243 -17.51 5.99 -2.67
CA GLU A 243 -17.70 6.42 -4.05
C GLU A 243 -16.57 5.92 -4.97
N GLN A 244 -15.32 5.98 -4.52
CA GLN A 244 -14.17 5.49 -5.31
C GLN A 244 -14.15 3.97 -5.44
N VAL A 245 -14.55 3.22 -4.41
CA VAL A 245 -14.76 1.76 -4.50
C VAL A 245 -15.82 1.45 -5.55
N LYS A 246 -17.00 2.08 -5.46
CA LYS A 246 -18.08 1.89 -6.46
C LYS A 246 -17.61 2.22 -7.87
N ASN A 247 -16.89 3.31 -8.04
CA ASN A 247 -16.35 3.70 -9.34
C ASN A 247 -15.33 2.70 -9.86
N ALA A 248 -14.42 2.19 -9.02
CA ALA A 248 -13.44 1.17 -9.43
C ALA A 248 -14.13 -0.11 -9.89
N LEU A 249 -15.14 -0.57 -9.15
CA LEU A 249 -15.87 -1.80 -9.45
C LEU A 249 -16.73 -1.68 -10.72
N ASN A 250 -17.49 -0.60 -10.86
CA ASN A 250 -18.29 -0.34 -12.06
C ASN A 250 -17.41 -0.28 -13.31
N SER A 251 -16.28 0.43 -13.24
CA SER A 251 -15.36 0.56 -14.36
C SER A 251 -14.61 -0.74 -14.70
N ALA A 252 -14.43 -1.64 -13.73
CA ALA A 252 -13.94 -2.99 -13.98
C ALA A 252 -15.02 -3.93 -14.58
N GLY A 253 -16.28 -3.49 -14.66
CA GLY A 253 -17.44 -4.32 -15.01
C GLY A 253 -17.80 -5.36 -13.95
N ILE A 254 -17.22 -5.24 -12.75
CA ILE A 254 -17.55 -6.07 -11.59
C ILE A 254 -19.00 -5.77 -11.22
N GLY A 255 -19.81 -6.81 -11.02
CA GLY A 255 -21.25 -6.68 -10.78
C GLY A 255 -22.13 -6.66 -12.03
N SER A 256 -21.56 -6.71 -13.24
CA SER A 256 -22.35 -6.91 -14.47
C SER A 256 -23.06 -8.27 -14.46
N ARG A 257 -24.15 -8.39 -15.23
CA ARG A 257 -24.92 -9.65 -15.30
C ARG A 257 -24.08 -10.85 -15.78
N ASN A 258 -23.09 -10.60 -16.64
CA ASN A 258 -22.16 -11.64 -17.11
C ASN A 258 -21.15 -12.02 -16.03
N PHE A 259 -20.71 -11.04 -15.24
CA PHE A 259 -19.81 -11.24 -14.11
C PHE A 259 -20.46 -12.03 -12.98
N LEU A 260 -21.70 -11.67 -12.58
CA LEU A 260 -22.43 -12.35 -11.50
C LEU A 260 -22.72 -13.84 -11.79
N LYS A 261 -22.72 -14.25 -13.06
CA LYS A 261 -22.88 -15.65 -13.47
C LYS A 261 -21.64 -16.51 -13.24
N THR A 262 -20.47 -15.91 -12.96
CA THR A 262 -19.21 -16.65 -12.85
C THR A 262 -19.05 -17.44 -11.54
N ASN A 263 -19.90 -17.18 -10.53
CA ASN A 263 -19.84 -17.77 -9.19
C ASN A 263 -18.43 -17.73 -8.56
N GLN A 264 -17.64 -16.71 -8.91
CA GLN A 264 -16.31 -16.48 -8.35
C GLN A 264 -16.44 -15.68 -7.06
N PRO A 265 -15.63 -15.97 -6.02
CA PRO A 265 -15.63 -15.19 -4.80
C PRO A 265 -15.12 -13.78 -5.07
N ASN A 266 -15.76 -12.76 -4.49
CA ASN A 266 -15.20 -11.41 -4.44
C ASN A 266 -14.57 -11.21 -3.07
N VAL A 267 -13.32 -10.79 -3.05
CA VAL A 267 -12.52 -10.64 -1.85
C VAL A 267 -12.01 -9.21 -1.77
N VAL A 268 -12.01 -8.64 -0.57
CA VAL A 268 -11.32 -7.38 -0.31
C VAL A 268 -10.20 -7.60 0.70
N VAL A 269 -9.04 -7.00 0.44
CA VAL A 269 -7.86 -7.05 1.30
C VAL A 269 -7.45 -5.63 1.63
N PHE A 270 -7.34 -5.32 2.92
CA PHE A 270 -6.87 -4.03 3.39
C PHE A 270 -5.41 -4.11 3.81
N THR A 271 -4.57 -3.21 3.30
CA THR A 271 -3.17 -3.06 3.71
C THR A 271 -2.87 -1.63 4.14
N GLY A 272 -1.64 -1.39 4.57
CA GLY A 272 -1.20 -0.10 5.06
C GLY A 272 -1.63 0.17 6.50
N GLY A 273 -1.08 1.24 7.08
CA GLY A 273 -1.29 1.59 8.49
C GLY A 273 -2.73 2.03 8.82
N GLY A 274 -3.53 2.38 7.82
CA GLY A 274 -4.95 2.69 7.97
C GLY A 274 -5.90 1.57 7.56
N GLY A 275 -5.41 0.36 7.22
CA GLY A 275 -6.27 -0.75 6.77
C GLY A 275 -7.21 -1.31 7.85
N SER A 276 -7.01 -0.94 9.12
CA SER A 276 -7.87 -1.32 10.25
C SER A 276 -9.00 -0.32 10.53
N LEU A 277 -9.07 0.81 9.81
CA LEU A 277 -10.07 1.86 10.08
C LEU A 277 -11.50 1.31 9.90
N PRO A 278 -12.36 1.37 10.94
CA PRO A 278 -13.67 0.72 10.92
C PRO A 278 -14.58 1.20 9.78
N PHE A 279 -14.65 2.51 9.57
CA PHE A 279 -15.52 3.12 8.56
C PHE A 279 -15.15 2.75 7.11
N LEU A 280 -13.91 2.29 6.86
CA LEU A 280 -13.52 1.75 5.54
C LEU A 280 -14.03 0.32 5.36
N ARG A 281 -14.00 -0.48 6.44
CA ARG A 281 -14.47 -1.86 6.45
C ARG A 281 -16.00 -1.94 6.40
N ASP A 282 -16.68 -0.99 7.04
CA ASP A 282 -18.14 -0.90 7.07
C ASP A 282 -18.77 -0.78 5.67
N VAL A 283 -18.04 -0.24 4.69
CA VAL A 283 -18.46 -0.21 3.28
C VAL A 283 -18.75 -1.61 2.73
N PHE A 284 -18.04 -2.63 3.22
CA PHE A 284 -18.17 -4.02 2.77
C PHE A 284 -19.06 -4.86 3.68
N ALA A 285 -19.60 -4.29 4.77
CA ALA A 285 -20.52 -4.99 5.66
C ALA A 285 -21.89 -5.28 5.01
N LYS A 286 -22.21 -4.62 3.90
CA LYS A 286 -23.43 -4.79 3.12
C LYS A 286 -23.08 -4.98 1.63
N PRO A 287 -23.98 -5.59 0.83
CA PRO A 287 -23.80 -5.65 -0.61
C PRO A 287 -23.57 -4.25 -1.19
N ILE A 288 -22.54 -4.10 -2.03
CA ILE A 288 -22.26 -2.85 -2.73
C ILE A 288 -23.19 -2.76 -3.92
N GLU A 289 -24.00 -1.69 -3.94
CA GLU A 289 -24.87 -1.34 -5.07
C GLU A 289 -24.03 -0.78 -6.23
N LEU A 290 -24.13 -1.43 -7.39
CA LEU A 290 -23.42 -1.12 -8.63
C LEU A 290 -24.42 -0.85 -9.77
N SER A 291 -23.96 -0.34 -10.91
CA SER A 291 -24.84 0.10 -12.00
C SER A 291 -25.75 -1.02 -12.55
N GLU A 292 -25.26 -2.26 -12.59
CA GLU A 292 -25.94 -3.41 -13.18
C GLU A 292 -26.36 -4.49 -12.16
N GLY A 293 -26.08 -4.30 -10.87
CA GLY A 293 -26.33 -5.31 -9.86
C GLY A 293 -25.74 -4.99 -8.50
N LYS A 294 -25.57 -6.03 -7.68
CA LYS A 294 -24.95 -5.94 -6.35
C LYS A 294 -23.78 -6.89 -6.27
N ALA A 295 -22.70 -6.46 -5.62
CA ALA A 295 -21.56 -7.32 -5.33
C ALA A 295 -21.38 -7.47 -3.82
N ILE A 296 -21.17 -8.72 -3.38
CA ILE A 296 -20.83 -9.04 -2.00
C ILE A 296 -19.35 -9.37 -1.97
N PHE A 297 -18.63 -8.74 -1.05
CA PHE A 297 -17.20 -8.96 -0.83
C PHE A 297 -16.98 -9.54 0.56
N GLU A 298 -16.07 -10.50 0.63
CA GLU A 298 -15.55 -11.00 1.90
C GLU A 298 -14.25 -10.29 2.23
N ILE A 299 -14.12 -9.77 3.46
CA ILE A 299 -12.88 -9.17 3.92
C ILE A 299 -11.93 -10.30 4.31
N HIS A 300 -10.82 -10.43 3.59
CA HIS A 300 -9.75 -11.35 3.96
C HIS A 300 -8.65 -10.60 4.72
N ASP A 301 -8.13 -11.25 5.74
CA ASP A 301 -6.97 -10.77 6.48
C ASP A 301 -5.71 -10.82 5.60
N PRO A 302 -4.99 -9.69 5.38
CA PRO A 302 -3.77 -9.66 4.58
C PRO A 302 -2.60 -10.48 5.15
N ILE A 303 -2.68 -10.91 6.41
CA ILE A 303 -1.56 -11.58 7.11
C ILE A 303 -1.44 -13.04 6.64
N PRO A 304 -0.30 -13.45 6.05
CA PRO A 304 -0.01 -14.83 5.73
C PRO A 304 0.06 -15.72 6.97
N GLU A 305 -0.26 -17.01 6.80
CA GLU A 305 -0.20 -18.00 7.90
C GLU A 305 1.22 -18.14 8.48
N TRP A 306 2.26 -17.96 7.67
CA TRP A 306 3.64 -18.06 8.16
C TRP A 306 4.01 -16.95 9.14
N VAL A 307 3.28 -15.82 9.17
CA VAL A 307 3.53 -14.73 10.13
C VAL A 307 3.22 -15.17 11.56
N ASP A 308 2.34 -16.16 11.75
CA ASP A 308 1.99 -16.71 13.06
C ASP A 308 3.20 -17.36 13.76
N SER A 309 4.26 -17.68 13.01
CA SER A 309 5.54 -18.17 13.57
C SER A 309 6.42 -17.07 14.17
N TYR A 310 6.05 -15.79 14.00
CA TYR A 310 6.75 -14.63 14.55
C TYR A 310 6.05 -14.09 15.80
N THR A 311 6.61 -13.05 16.42
CA THR A 311 5.98 -12.40 17.58
C THR A 311 4.68 -11.69 17.18
N SER A 312 3.77 -11.51 18.14
CA SER A 312 2.53 -10.74 17.96
C SER A 312 2.75 -9.35 17.36
N ASP A 313 3.87 -8.72 17.72
CA ASP A 313 4.25 -7.39 17.26
C ASP A 313 4.47 -7.36 15.74
N VAL A 314 4.95 -8.46 15.13
CA VAL A 314 5.12 -8.57 13.68
C VAL A 314 3.77 -8.66 12.99
N ALA A 315 2.84 -9.46 13.53
CA ALA A 315 1.48 -9.58 12.98
C ALA A 315 0.75 -8.23 13.02
N GLU A 316 0.90 -7.46 14.10
CA GLU A 316 0.28 -6.13 14.27
C GLU A 316 0.75 -5.13 13.19
N VAL A 317 2.05 -5.11 12.90
CA VAL A 317 2.61 -4.19 11.89
C VAL A 317 2.55 -4.76 10.47
N PHE A 318 2.21 -6.04 10.31
CA PHE A 318 2.27 -6.72 9.01
C PHE A 318 1.50 -6.01 7.90
N PRO A 319 0.28 -5.47 8.10
CA PRO A 319 -0.41 -4.73 7.04
C PRO A 319 0.41 -3.58 6.45
N GLN A 320 1.28 -2.93 7.26
CA GLN A 320 2.20 -1.88 6.81
C GLN A 320 3.41 -2.44 6.03
N LEU A 321 3.74 -3.70 6.27
CA LEU A 321 4.83 -4.42 5.60
C LEU A 321 4.35 -5.27 4.41
N ALA A 322 3.04 -5.38 4.18
CA ALA A 322 2.47 -6.31 3.21
C ALA A 322 3.00 -6.06 1.78
N VAL A 323 3.15 -4.80 1.39
CA VAL A 323 3.69 -4.42 0.08
C VAL A 323 5.17 -4.81 -0.06
N SER A 324 6.02 -4.47 0.92
CA SER A 324 7.45 -4.78 0.85
C SER A 324 7.70 -6.29 0.93
N THR A 325 7.02 -6.97 1.84
CA THR A 325 7.10 -8.42 2.04
C THR A 325 6.59 -9.17 0.81
N GLY A 326 5.45 -8.75 0.27
CA GLY A 326 4.87 -9.34 -0.93
C GLY A 326 5.73 -9.11 -2.17
N GLY A 327 6.32 -7.93 -2.33
CA GLY A 327 7.26 -7.62 -3.42
C GLY A 327 8.52 -8.48 -3.41
N CYS A 328 8.97 -8.90 -2.23
CA CYS A 328 10.10 -9.80 -2.03
C CYS A 328 9.71 -11.29 -2.09
N SER A 329 8.42 -11.62 -2.09
CA SER A 329 7.96 -12.99 -2.00
C SER A 329 8.28 -13.81 -3.27
N PRO A 330 8.71 -15.07 -3.13
CA PRO A 330 8.79 -15.99 -4.27
C PRO A 330 7.41 -16.34 -4.84
N LEU A 331 6.34 -16.13 -4.07
CA LEU A 331 4.95 -16.33 -4.49
C LEU A 331 4.35 -15.08 -5.13
N LEU A 332 5.16 -14.04 -5.40
CA LEU A 332 4.70 -12.84 -6.09
C LEU A 332 3.99 -13.24 -7.39
N PRO A 333 2.74 -12.80 -7.60
CA PRO A 333 1.98 -13.20 -8.77
C PRO A 333 2.64 -12.76 -10.06
N ASP A 334 2.53 -13.61 -11.07
CA ASP A 334 2.90 -13.26 -12.44
C ASP A 334 1.87 -12.26 -13.00
N GLU A 335 2.24 -10.98 -13.00
CA GLU A 335 1.49 -9.90 -13.64
C GLU A 335 1.32 -10.14 -15.14
N LYS A 336 0.09 -10.49 -15.55
CA LYS A 336 -0.30 -10.55 -16.96
C LYS A 336 -0.76 -9.18 -17.46
N GLY A 337 -0.88 -9.06 -18.79
CA GLY A 337 -1.46 -7.87 -19.42
C GLY A 337 -2.82 -7.50 -18.80
N SER A 338 -3.13 -6.20 -18.75
CA SER A 338 -4.37 -5.70 -18.17
C SER A 338 -5.59 -6.26 -18.90
N VAL A 339 -6.66 -6.54 -18.15
CA VAL A 339 -7.95 -6.91 -18.75
C VAL A 339 -8.70 -5.62 -19.08
N ALA A 340 -9.01 -5.41 -20.36
CA ALA A 340 -9.99 -4.41 -20.78
C ALA A 340 -11.37 -4.97 -20.45
N ASP A 341 -12.08 -4.31 -19.53
CA ASP A 341 -13.48 -4.50 -19.13
C ASP A 341 -14.06 -5.94 -19.20
N THR A 342 -14.55 -6.47 -18.07
CA THR A 342 -15.23 -7.78 -18.03
C THR A 342 -16.48 -7.89 -18.90
N THR A 343 -17.06 -6.78 -19.38
CA THR A 343 -18.17 -6.78 -20.34
C THR A 343 -17.72 -7.23 -21.75
N ILE A 344 -16.44 -7.07 -22.08
CA ILE A 344 -15.82 -7.49 -23.34
C ILE A 344 -15.16 -8.86 -23.13
N ALA A 345 -15.95 -9.84 -22.68
CA ALA A 345 -15.50 -11.23 -22.76
C ALA A 345 -15.49 -11.64 -24.24
N ALA A 346 -14.33 -11.61 -24.89
CA ALA A 346 -14.17 -12.31 -26.16
C ALA A 346 -14.56 -13.78 -25.93
N PRO A 347 -15.44 -14.37 -26.76
CA PRO A 347 -15.80 -15.77 -26.63
C PRO A 347 -14.51 -16.59 -26.73
N ARG A 348 -14.30 -17.49 -25.75
CA ARG A 348 -13.23 -18.48 -25.86
C ARG A 348 -13.45 -19.22 -27.17
N SER A 349 -12.54 -19.06 -28.13
CA SER A 349 -12.44 -20.04 -29.20
C SER A 349 -12.11 -21.38 -28.54
N LEU A 350 -13.04 -22.31 -28.63
CA LEU A 350 -12.73 -23.72 -28.43
C LEU A 350 -11.66 -24.04 -29.46
N ALA A 351 -10.42 -24.21 -29.03
CA ALA A 351 -9.41 -24.83 -29.88
C ALA A 351 -9.97 -26.20 -30.30
N PRO A 352 -9.96 -26.56 -31.59
CA PRO A 352 -10.42 -27.86 -32.00
C PRO A 352 -9.52 -28.92 -31.36
N ASN A 353 -10.14 -29.82 -30.60
CA ASN A 353 -9.52 -31.05 -30.14
C ASN A 353 -9.13 -31.87 -31.39
N TYR A 354 -7.85 -31.82 -31.77
CA TYR A 354 -7.28 -32.87 -32.61
C TYR A 354 -6.96 -34.05 -31.70
N ARG A 355 -7.72 -35.13 -31.88
CA ARG A 355 -7.35 -36.47 -31.46
C ARG A 355 -6.31 -37.04 -32.40
#